data_AF-A0A2H3CL80-F1
#
_entry.id   AF-A0A2H3CL80-F1
#
_cell.length_a   1.000
_cell.length_b   1.000
_cell.length_c   1.000
_cell.angle_alpha   90.00
_cell.angle_beta   90.00
_cell.angle_gamma   90.00
#
_symmetry.space_group_name_H-M   'P 1'
#
loop_
_entity.id
_entity.type
_entity.pdbx_description
1 polymer ?
#
loop_
_entity_poly.entity_id
_entity_poly.type
_entity_poly.pdbx_seq_one_letter_code
_entity_poly.pdbx_strand_id
1 'polypeptide(L)'
;MWWNNSNSVLISHYYLDVVEWTGGPLLTQSDLGNENGHLAQAHTFLRHTHDPALIGMVGIDEGWYNLKLQAKLDVYVLENNNTKKYHNRKIARPNGVPLLIEQAPECFGTQDFKVAFTSESITAAQAIYALPDHPVLKLVPHLFAVLAYEYLKQLGHSIINRHSIWNMYLALVGMFWANNILTPEE
;
A
#
# COMPACT_ATOMS: atom_id res chain seq x y z
N MET A 1 -7.18 8.92 -3.12
CA MET A 1 -6.40 8.13 -2.15
C MET A 1 -5.16 8.94 -1.76
N TRP A 2 -5.31 10.04 -1.01
CA TRP A 2 -4.20 11.01 -0.80
C TRP A 2 -4.14 11.60 0.61
N TRP A 3 -4.59 10.81 1.59
CA TRP A 3 -4.32 11.04 3.00
C TRP A 3 -3.95 9.67 3.56
N ASN A 4 -2.67 9.31 3.44
CA ASN A 4 -2.14 8.10 4.04
C ASN A 4 -1.37 8.48 5.32
N ASN A 5 -1.12 7.49 6.17
CA ASN A 5 -0.28 7.64 7.34
C ASN A 5 1.12 8.11 6.93
N SER A 6 1.61 9.26 7.40
CA SER A 6 2.95 9.78 7.05
C SER A 6 4.12 8.92 7.59
N ASN A 7 3.82 7.82 8.30
CA ASN A 7 4.82 6.90 8.81
C ASN A 7 5.26 5.89 7.73
N SER A 8 6.32 6.27 7.02
CA SER A 8 6.89 5.50 5.92
C SER A 8 7.38 4.09 6.30
N VAL A 9 7.80 3.85 7.55
CA VAL A 9 8.17 2.51 8.05
C VAL A 9 6.94 1.60 8.10
N LEU A 10 5.82 2.11 8.63
CA LEU A 10 4.58 1.36 8.72
C LEU A 10 4.01 1.02 7.35
N ILE A 11 4.00 2.00 6.43
CA ILE A 11 3.57 1.78 5.05
C ILE A 11 4.45 0.72 4.37
N SER A 12 5.76 0.81 4.54
CA SER A 12 6.72 -0.14 3.95
C SER A 12 6.52 -1.55 4.50
N HIS A 13 6.25 -1.69 5.80
CA HIS A 13 5.94 -2.99 6.41
C HIS A 13 4.69 -3.63 5.77
N TYR A 14 3.56 -2.92 5.78
CA TYR A 14 2.33 -3.43 5.18
C TYR A 14 2.49 -3.78 3.70
N TYR A 15 3.27 -2.99 2.99
CA TYR A 15 3.59 -3.28 1.60
C TYR A 15 4.35 -4.59 1.45
N LEU A 16 5.41 -4.81 2.23
CA LEU A 16 6.20 -6.04 2.19
C LEU A 16 5.37 -7.28 2.56
N ASP A 17 4.46 -7.18 3.54
CA ASP A 17 3.54 -8.27 3.90
C ASP A 17 2.61 -8.65 2.74
N VAL A 18 2.06 -7.66 2.03
CA VAL A 18 1.18 -7.89 0.87
C VAL A 18 1.96 -8.47 -0.29
N VAL A 19 3.18 -7.99 -0.53
CA VAL A 19 4.06 -8.50 -1.59
C VAL A 19 4.45 -9.95 -1.32
N GLU A 20 4.65 -10.33 -0.07
CA GLU A 20 4.91 -11.72 0.31
C GLU A 20 3.71 -12.62 -0.04
N TRP A 21 2.49 -12.16 0.22
CA TRP A 21 1.28 -12.95 -0.03
C TRP A 21 0.85 -12.99 -1.51
N THR A 22 1.00 -11.88 -2.24
CA THR A 22 0.40 -11.69 -3.57
C THR A 22 1.40 -11.53 -4.72
N GLY A 23 2.70 -11.41 -4.41
CA GLY A 23 3.68 -10.85 -5.32
C GLY A 23 3.55 -9.32 -5.43
N GLY A 24 4.61 -8.66 -5.90
CA GLY A 24 4.58 -7.21 -6.07
C GLY A 24 4.40 -6.79 -7.53
N PRO A 25 4.10 -5.52 -7.78
CA PRO A 25 4.00 -4.97 -9.13
C PRO A 25 5.36 -5.02 -9.86
N LEU A 26 5.33 -5.07 -11.20
CA LEU A 26 6.56 -4.97 -12.01
C LEU A 26 7.25 -3.61 -11.91
N LEU A 27 6.45 -2.54 -11.74
CA LEU A 27 6.90 -1.16 -11.64
C LEU A 27 6.16 -0.48 -10.48
N THR A 28 6.89 0.18 -9.59
CA THR A 28 6.31 1.13 -8.65
C THR A 28 6.58 2.54 -9.11
N GLN A 29 5.53 3.35 -9.21
CA GLN A 29 5.68 4.78 -9.44
C GLN A 29 5.97 5.46 -8.10
N SER A 30 7.17 6.04 -7.94
CA SER A 30 7.43 6.98 -6.86
C SER A 30 6.71 8.29 -7.17
N ASP A 31 5.90 8.77 -6.23
CA ASP A 31 5.34 10.12 -6.30
C ASP A 31 6.40 11.17 -5.94
N LEU A 32 6.19 12.42 -6.38
CA LEU A 32 7.05 13.56 -6.05
C LEU A 32 7.04 13.92 -4.54
N GLY A 33 6.21 13.24 -3.73
CA GLY A 33 6.09 13.43 -2.30
C GLY A 33 7.14 12.66 -1.50
N ASN A 34 7.58 13.22 -0.37
CA ASN A 34 8.52 12.57 0.53
C ASN A 34 7.91 11.39 1.30
N GLU A 35 6.59 11.22 1.27
CA GLU A 35 5.86 10.30 2.16
C GLU A 35 6.07 8.82 1.79
N ASN A 36 6.26 8.50 0.50
CA ASN A 36 6.38 7.11 0.03
C ASN A 36 7.81 6.73 -0.43
N GLY A 37 8.81 7.56 -0.11
CA GLY A 37 10.20 7.31 -0.52
C GLY A 37 10.73 5.95 -0.05
N HIS A 38 10.44 5.55 1.19
CA HIS A 38 10.87 4.23 1.71
C HIS A 38 10.20 3.07 0.98
N LEU A 39 8.94 3.19 0.57
CA LEU A 39 8.25 2.15 -0.18
C LEU A 39 8.87 1.96 -1.57
N ALA A 40 9.15 3.08 -2.26
CA ALA A 40 9.82 3.04 -3.56
C ALA A 40 11.22 2.42 -3.46
N GLN A 41 11.97 2.76 -2.42
CA GLN A 41 13.31 2.19 -2.16
C GLN A 41 13.25 0.70 -1.83
N ALA A 42 12.34 0.28 -0.94
CA ALA A 42 12.12 -1.13 -0.61
C ALA A 42 11.74 -1.96 -1.84
N HIS A 43 10.86 -1.42 -2.69
CA HIS A 43 10.50 -2.09 -3.94
C HIS A 43 11.68 -2.17 -4.93
N THR A 44 12.43 -1.08 -5.07
CA THR A 44 13.63 -1.03 -5.93
C THR A 44 14.66 -2.07 -5.47
N PHE A 45 14.88 -2.19 -4.16
CA PHE A 45 15.75 -3.19 -3.57
C PHE A 45 15.31 -4.61 -3.93
N LEU A 46 14.01 -4.93 -3.80
CA LEU A 46 13.46 -6.24 -4.19
C LEU A 46 13.68 -6.54 -5.67
N ARG A 47 13.45 -5.56 -6.55
CA ARG A 47 13.65 -5.69 -8.01
C ARG A 47 15.11 -5.93 -8.37
N HIS A 48 16.03 -5.20 -7.76
CA HIS A 48 17.47 -5.39 -8.00
C HIS A 48 17.97 -6.74 -7.49
N THR A 49 17.43 -7.21 -6.37
CA THR A 49 17.78 -8.53 -5.82
C THR A 49 17.26 -9.65 -6.71
N HIS A 50 16.08 -9.47 -7.32
CA HIS A 50 15.43 -10.48 -8.15
C HIS A 50 15.96 -10.52 -9.60
N ASP A 51 16.31 -9.37 -10.18
CA ASP A 51 16.82 -9.25 -11.54
C ASP A 51 18.19 -8.56 -11.56
N PRO A 52 19.28 -9.35 -11.57
CA PRO A 52 20.63 -8.82 -11.62
C PRO A 52 20.95 -7.97 -12.86
N ALA A 53 20.17 -8.08 -13.94
CA ALA A 53 20.36 -7.22 -15.12
C ALA A 53 19.94 -5.76 -14.86
N LEU A 54 19.16 -5.51 -13.80
CA LEU A 54 18.84 -4.18 -13.32
C LEU A 54 19.93 -3.61 -12.39
N ILE A 55 20.85 -4.44 -11.88
CA ILE A 55 21.99 -4.02 -11.05
C ILE A 55 22.94 -3.21 -11.94
N GLY A 56 22.82 -1.88 -11.88
CA GLY A 56 23.58 -0.93 -12.71
C GLY A 56 22.71 -0.08 -13.63
N MET A 57 21.43 -0.41 -13.79
CA MET A 57 20.49 0.44 -14.54
C MET A 57 20.04 1.68 -13.73
N VAL A 58 20.30 1.69 -12.42
CA VAL A 58 20.11 2.84 -11.50
C VAL A 58 21.47 3.42 -11.09
N GLY A 59 22.41 3.55 -12.03
CA GLY A 59 23.76 4.03 -11.71
C GLY A 59 24.52 4.72 -12.84
N ILE A 60 23.92 4.92 -14.01
CA ILE A 60 24.54 5.68 -15.11
C ILE A 60 23.41 6.54 -15.73
N ASP A 61 23.51 7.86 -15.52
CA ASP A 61 22.68 8.94 -16.11
C ASP A 61 21.38 9.39 -15.42
N GLU A 62 21.29 9.23 -14.09
CA GLU A 62 20.27 9.88 -13.24
C GLU A 62 20.21 11.42 -13.41
N GLY A 63 21.27 12.06 -13.90
CA GLY A 63 21.32 13.51 -14.11
C GLY A 63 20.72 13.98 -15.44
N TRP A 64 20.85 13.20 -16.53
CA TRP A 64 20.55 13.68 -17.88
C TRP A 64 19.18 13.23 -18.40
N TYR A 65 18.78 11.99 -18.07
CA TYR A 65 17.47 11.48 -18.46
C TYR A 65 16.36 12.11 -17.62
N ASN A 66 16.59 12.29 -16.31
CA ASN A 66 15.66 13.01 -15.43
C ASN A 66 15.56 14.50 -15.78
N LEU A 67 16.65 15.20 -16.15
CA LEU A 67 16.53 16.63 -16.52
C LEU A 67 15.66 16.82 -17.77
N LYS A 68 15.81 15.95 -18.78
CA LYS A 68 15.03 16.03 -20.02
C LYS A 68 13.57 15.62 -19.79
N LEU A 69 13.32 14.63 -18.95
CA LEU A 69 11.97 14.21 -18.58
C LEU A 69 11.30 15.28 -17.71
N GLN A 70 12.01 15.82 -16.72
CA GLN A 70 11.54 16.90 -15.85
C GLN A 70 11.26 18.18 -16.66
N ALA A 71 12.14 18.60 -17.57
CA ALA A 71 11.89 19.75 -18.42
C ALA A 71 10.63 19.58 -19.29
N LYS A 72 10.36 18.37 -19.79
CA LYS A 72 9.11 18.08 -20.51
C LYS A 72 7.89 18.10 -19.58
N LEU A 73 8.01 17.57 -18.36
CA LEU A 73 6.96 17.59 -17.36
C LEU A 73 6.66 19.03 -16.90
N ASP A 74 7.67 19.86 -16.70
CA ASP A 74 7.51 21.26 -16.31
C ASP A 74 6.82 22.07 -17.41
N VAL A 75 7.18 21.84 -18.68
CA VAL A 75 6.47 22.40 -19.84
C VAL A 75 5.01 21.93 -19.84
N TYR A 76 4.76 20.63 -19.64
CA TYR A 76 3.40 20.10 -19.58
C TYR A 76 2.58 20.69 -18.43
N VAL A 77 3.18 20.86 -17.24
CA VAL A 77 2.54 21.49 -16.08
C VAL A 77 2.19 22.94 -16.40
N LEU A 78 3.13 23.68 -16.98
CA LEU A 78 2.93 25.07 -17.37
C LEU A 78 1.83 25.22 -18.43
N GLU A 79 1.82 24.35 -19.43
CA GLU A 79 0.78 24.29 -20.46
C GLU A 79 -0.58 23.93 -19.84
N ASN A 80 -0.66 22.84 -19.07
CA ASN A 80 -1.93 22.35 -18.51
C ASN A 80 -2.52 23.31 -17.46
N ASN A 81 -1.68 24.01 -16.68
CA ASN A 81 -2.13 25.00 -15.70
C ASN A 81 -2.57 26.31 -16.36
N ASN A 82 -1.94 26.72 -17.47
CA ASN A 82 -2.30 27.94 -18.20
C ASN A 82 -3.34 27.71 -19.30
N THR A 83 -3.60 26.46 -19.69
CA THR A 83 -4.67 26.12 -20.62
C THR A 83 -6.01 26.25 -19.91
N LYS A 84 -6.83 27.20 -20.37
CA LYS A 84 -8.18 27.39 -19.86
C LYS A 84 -8.99 26.10 -20.03
N LYS A 85 -9.35 25.46 -18.91
CA LYS A 85 -10.13 24.22 -18.90
C LYS A 85 -11.54 24.50 -19.41
N TYR A 86 -11.82 24.15 -20.66
CA TYR A 86 -13.15 24.28 -21.25
C TYR A 86 -13.96 23.01 -21.05
N HIS A 87 -15.16 23.16 -20.49
CA HIS A 87 -16.15 22.09 -20.42
C HIS A 87 -16.68 21.80 -21.84
N ASN A 88 -16.16 20.77 -22.49
CA ASN A 88 -16.67 20.33 -23.79
C ASN A 88 -17.97 19.52 -23.60
N ARG A 89 -19.13 20.15 -23.85
CA ARG A 89 -20.47 19.54 -23.71
C ARG A 89 -20.70 18.36 -24.67
N LYS A 90 -19.88 18.21 -25.71
CA LYS A 90 -19.97 17.10 -26.68
C LYS A 90 -19.25 15.83 -26.19
N ILE A 91 -18.44 15.92 -25.15
CA ILE A 91 -17.73 14.77 -24.56
C ILE A 91 -18.51 14.31 -23.33
N ALA A 92 -19.23 13.20 -23.47
CA ALA A 92 -19.81 12.51 -22.33
C ALA A 92 -18.67 11.91 -21.51
N ARG A 93 -18.51 12.35 -20.26
CA ARG A 93 -17.63 11.67 -19.31
C ARG A 93 -18.43 10.53 -18.67
N PRO A 94 -17.85 9.33 -18.52
CA PRO A 94 -18.51 8.29 -17.74
C PRO A 94 -18.77 8.82 -16.33
N ASN A 95 -20.00 8.67 -15.86
CA ASN A 95 -20.37 9.04 -14.50
C ASN A 95 -19.88 7.94 -13.55
N GLY A 96 -18.94 8.29 -12.68
CA GLY A 96 -18.41 7.39 -11.64
C GLY A 96 -16.99 6.88 -11.93
N VAL A 97 -16.41 6.22 -10.93
CA VAL A 97 -15.11 5.54 -11.07
C VAL A 97 -15.29 4.42 -12.11
N PRO A 98 -14.36 4.22 -13.06
CA PRO A 98 -14.43 3.16 -14.07
C PRO A 98 -14.30 1.75 -13.43
N LEU A 99 -15.35 1.31 -12.75
CA LEU A 99 -15.41 0.02 -12.07
C LEU A 99 -15.33 -1.16 -13.05
N LEU A 100 -15.62 -0.94 -14.34
CA LEU A 100 -15.59 -2.00 -15.36
C LEU A 100 -14.21 -2.64 -15.53
N ILE A 101 -13.12 -1.85 -15.43
CA ILE A 101 -11.76 -2.40 -15.53
C ILE A 101 -11.40 -3.17 -14.26
N GLU A 102 -11.91 -2.73 -13.11
CA GLU A 102 -11.69 -3.38 -11.80
C GLU A 102 -12.51 -4.67 -11.65
N GLN A 103 -13.75 -4.68 -12.14
CA GLN A 103 -14.72 -5.76 -11.95
C GLN A 103 -14.68 -6.84 -13.04
N ALA A 104 -14.23 -6.49 -14.25
CA ALA A 104 -14.16 -7.40 -15.38
C ALA A 104 -12.87 -7.16 -16.21
N PRO A 105 -11.68 -7.35 -15.60
CA PRO A 105 -10.39 -7.13 -16.26
C PRO A 105 -10.21 -8.03 -17.50
N GLU A 106 -10.79 -9.24 -17.49
CA GLU A 106 -10.81 -10.15 -18.64
C GLU A 106 -11.43 -9.55 -19.91
N CYS A 107 -12.35 -8.57 -19.79
CA CYS A 107 -12.95 -7.90 -20.94
C CYS A 107 -11.98 -6.98 -21.69
N PHE A 108 -10.82 -6.66 -21.10
CA PHE A 108 -9.85 -5.71 -21.64
C PHE A 108 -8.50 -6.34 -22.02
N GLY A 109 -8.40 -7.68 -21.99
CA GLY A 109 -7.15 -8.38 -22.35
C GLY A 109 -5.98 -8.03 -21.43
N THR A 110 -6.26 -7.74 -20.15
CA THR A 110 -5.25 -7.35 -19.17
C THR A 110 -4.26 -8.48 -18.91
N GLN A 111 -2.97 -8.18 -18.91
CA GLN A 111 -1.91 -9.12 -18.54
C GLN A 111 -1.57 -8.99 -17.05
N ASP A 112 -1.24 -10.10 -16.41
CA ASP A 112 -0.74 -10.09 -15.04
C ASP A 112 0.75 -9.76 -15.06
N PHE A 113 1.11 -8.60 -14.48
CA PHE A 113 2.49 -8.12 -14.37
C PHE A 113 3.05 -8.33 -12.96
N LYS A 114 2.44 -9.20 -12.15
CA LYS A 114 2.95 -9.51 -10.81
C LYS A 114 4.28 -10.26 -10.88
N VAL A 115 5.16 -9.91 -9.97
CA VAL A 115 6.47 -10.50 -9.80
C VAL A 115 6.51 -11.17 -8.44
N ALA A 116 6.78 -12.46 -8.41
CA ALA A 116 6.98 -13.21 -7.18
C ALA A 116 8.41 -12.98 -6.68
N PHE A 117 8.54 -12.51 -5.44
CA PHE A 117 9.83 -12.31 -4.79
C PHE A 117 10.15 -13.50 -3.89
N THR A 118 11.44 -13.75 -3.65
CA THR A 118 11.86 -14.80 -2.71
C THR A 118 11.68 -14.30 -1.28
N SER A 119 11.26 -15.18 -0.36
CA SER A 119 11.07 -14.81 1.06
C SER A 119 12.36 -14.22 1.67
N GLU A 120 13.54 -14.73 1.26
CA GLU A 120 14.85 -14.18 1.66
C GLU A 120 15.03 -12.71 1.26
N SER A 121 14.63 -12.33 0.05
CA SER A 121 14.73 -10.94 -0.42
C SER A 121 13.79 -10.01 0.35
N ILE A 122 12.63 -10.53 0.75
CA ILE A 122 11.64 -9.80 1.56
C ILE A 122 12.16 -9.62 2.99
N THR A 123 12.71 -10.66 3.61
CA THR A 123 13.34 -10.54 4.94
C THR A 123 14.50 -9.54 4.92
N ALA A 124 15.33 -9.55 3.87
CA ALA A 124 16.41 -8.57 3.70
C ALA A 124 15.86 -7.13 3.56
N ALA A 125 14.78 -6.95 2.79
CA ALA A 125 14.12 -5.65 2.65
C ALA A 125 13.49 -5.18 3.97
N GLN A 126 12.84 -6.08 4.72
CA GLN A 126 12.28 -5.79 6.04
C GLN A 126 13.39 -5.36 7.01
N ALA A 127 14.53 -6.03 7.03
CA ALA A 127 15.65 -5.65 7.90
C ALA A 127 16.19 -4.23 7.64
N ILE A 128 16.10 -3.74 6.40
CA ILE A 128 16.58 -2.42 5.99
C ILE A 128 15.51 -1.34 6.19
N TYR A 129 14.28 -1.61 5.75
CA TYR A 129 13.23 -0.57 5.59
C TYR A 129 12.11 -0.66 6.62
N ALA A 130 11.90 -1.82 7.24
CA ALA A 130 10.78 -2.07 8.15
C ALA A 130 11.17 -3.12 9.21
N LEU A 131 12.07 -2.74 10.13
CA LEU A 131 12.57 -3.68 11.14
C LEU A 131 11.39 -4.24 11.97
N PRO A 132 11.22 -5.57 12.09
CA PRO A 132 10.05 -6.17 12.74
C PRO A 132 9.82 -5.71 14.19
N ASP A 133 10.90 -5.40 14.92
CA ASP A 133 10.84 -4.94 16.32
C ASP A 133 10.57 -3.44 16.48
N HIS A 134 10.38 -2.70 15.38
CA HIS A 134 10.24 -1.25 15.42
C HIS A 134 8.99 -0.83 16.23
N PRO A 135 9.08 0.14 17.16
CA PRO A 135 7.98 0.49 18.07
C PRO A 135 6.71 0.96 17.35
N VAL A 136 6.84 1.56 16.16
CA VAL A 136 5.70 1.96 15.30
C VAL A 136 4.82 0.76 14.89
N LEU A 137 5.40 -0.44 14.79
CA LEU A 137 4.67 -1.65 14.42
C LEU A 137 3.89 -2.23 15.60
N LYS A 138 4.19 -1.80 16.84
CA LYS A 138 3.46 -2.18 18.05
C LYS A 138 2.20 -1.32 18.20
N LEU A 139 1.33 -1.37 17.19
CA LEU A 139 0.08 -0.58 17.11
C LEU A 139 -0.93 -0.95 18.20
N VAL A 140 -0.86 -2.19 18.69
CA VAL A 140 -1.77 -2.72 19.69
C VAL A 140 -0.96 -3.18 20.90
N PRO A 141 -1.30 -2.73 22.12
CA PRO A 141 -0.69 -3.25 23.33
C PRO A 141 -0.82 -4.76 23.41
N HIS A 142 0.28 -5.45 23.73
CA HIS A 142 0.32 -6.92 23.75
C HIS A 142 -0.79 -7.52 24.65
N LEU A 143 -1.06 -6.91 25.81
CA LEU A 143 -2.11 -7.36 26.72
C LEU A 143 -3.49 -7.32 26.05
N PHE A 144 -3.79 -6.27 25.29
CA PHE A 144 -5.04 -6.16 24.54
C PHE A 144 -5.14 -7.24 23.46
N ALA A 145 -4.05 -7.50 22.74
CA ALA A 145 -4.01 -8.52 21.69
C ALA A 145 -4.32 -9.93 22.22
N VAL A 146 -3.74 -10.30 23.37
CA VAL A 146 -3.99 -11.60 24.03
C VAL A 146 -5.46 -11.73 24.41
N LEU A 147 -6.02 -10.72 25.08
CA LEU A 147 -7.42 -10.71 25.49
C LEU A 147 -8.37 -10.77 24.30
N ALA A 148 -8.09 -9.99 23.24
CA ALA A 148 -8.88 -10.01 22.02
C ALA A 148 -8.89 -11.39 21.36
N TYR A 149 -7.74 -12.07 21.34
CA TYR A 149 -7.63 -13.42 20.80
C TYR A 149 -8.43 -14.44 21.63
N GLU A 150 -8.38 -14.34 22.95
CA GLU A 150 -9.17 -15.19 23.85
C GLU A 150 -10.67 -14.99 23.66
N TYR A 151 -11.13 -13.73 23.58
CA TYR A 151 -12.55 -13.43 23.34
C TYR A 151 -13.00 -13.87 21.95
N LEU A 152 -12.18 -13.71 20.91
CA LEU A 152 -12.47 -14.24 19.57
C LEU A 152 -12.59 -15.77 19.58
N LYS A 153 -11.71 -16.45 20.32
CA LYS A 153 -11.78 -17.92 20.48
C LYS A 153 -13.07 -18.36 21.18
N GLN A 154 -13.54 -17.59 22.17
CA GLN A 154 -14.80 -17.86 22.89
C GLN A 154 -16.04 -17.59 22.03
N LEU A 155 -16.01 -16.56 21.17
CA LEU A 155 -17.11 -16.20 20.26
C LEU A 155 -17.25 -17.19 19.07
N GLY A 156 -16.28 -18.08 18.90
CA GLY A 156 -16.30 -19.16 17.90
C GLY A 156 -15.69 -18.75 16.55
N HIS A 157 -15.02 -19.71 15.91
CA HIS A 157 -14.43 -19.57 14.57
C HIS A 157 -15.52 -19.45 13.50
N SER A 158 -16.15 -18.29 13.39
CA SER A 158 -16.81 -17.90 12.14
C SER A 158 -15.75 -17.26 11.25
N ILE A 159 -15.69 -17.70 9.99
CA ILE A 159 -14.76 -17.14 9.01
C ILE A 159 -14.99 -15.62 8.98
N ILE A 160 -13.94 -14.85 9.22
CA ILE A 160 -13.99 -13.38 9.19
C ILE A 160 -14.20 -12.99 7.73
N ASN A 161 -15.46 -12.80 7.36
CA ASN A 161 -15.90 -12.37 6.06
C ASN A 161 -16.36 -10.92 6.17
N ARG A 162 -16.39 -10.20 5.05
CA ARG A 162 -16.84 -8.81 4.99
C ARG A 162 -18.22 -8.58 5.61
N HIS A 163 -19.10 -9.59 5.55
CA HIS A 163 -20.45 -9.54 6.10
C HIS A 163 -20.55 -9.92 7.59
N SER A 164 -19.56 -10.64 8.13
CA SER A 164 -19.55 -11.10 9.53
C SER A 164 -18.63 -10.27 10.44
N ILE A 165 -17.65 -9.56 9.86
CA ILE A 165 -16.66 -8.78 10.60
C ILE A 165 -17.28 -7.75 11.54
N TRP A 166 -18.34 -7.06 11.11
CA TRP A 166 -18.99 -6.04 11.92
C TRP A 166 -19.68 -6.62 13.16
N ASN A 167 -20.36 -7.76 13.00
CA ASN A 167 -21.03 -8.43 14.10
C ASN A 167 -20.01 -9.00 15.11
N MET A 168 -18.89 -9.54 14.63
CA MET A 168 -17.81 -9.99 15.51
C MET A 168 -17.17 -8.83 16.26
N TYR A 169 -16.94 -7.69 15.59
CA TYR A 169 -16.43 -6.50 16.23
C TYR A 169 -17.35 -6.02 17.36
N LEU A 170 -18.65 -5.91 17.12
CA LEU A 170 -19.62 -5.50 18.14
C LEU A 170 -19.66 -6.50 19.33
N ALA A 171 -19.58 -7.80 19.05
CA ALA A 171 -19.53 -8.83 20.09
C ALA A 171 -18.25 -8.75 20.92
N LEU A 172 -17.10 -8.55 20.26
CA LEU A 172 -15.80 -8.37 20.91
C LEU A 172 -15.80 -7.12 21.79
N VAL A 173 -16.29 -6.00 21.26
CA VAL A 173 -16.47 -4.76 22.00
C VAL A 173 -17.32 -5.02 23.24
N GLY A 174 -18.48 -5.66 23.10
CA GLY A 174 -19.34 -6.04 24.23
C GLY A 174 -18.62 -6.84 25.33
N MET A 175 -17.73 -7.78 24.95
CA MET A 175 -16.91 -8.53 25.91
C MET A 175 -15.89 -7.64 26.63
N PHE A 176 -15.28 -6.68 25.94
CA PHE A 176 -14.35 -5.74 26.57
C PHE A 176 -15.04 -4.76 27.54
N TRP A 177 -16.27 -4.32 27.21
CA TRP A 177 -17.11 -3.55 28.13
C TRP A 177 -17.53 -4.37 29.36
N ALA A 178 -17.98 -5.62 29.16
CA ALA A 178 -18.42 -6.49 30.25
C ALA A 178 -17.29 -6.83 31.25
N ASN A 179 -16.04 -6.90 30.78
CA ASN A 179 -14.88 -7.18 31.61
C ASN A 179 -14.23 -5.91 32.21
N ASN A 180 -14.85 -4.73 32.07
CA ASN A 180 -14.38 -3.46 32.62
C ASN A 180 -12.96 -3.05 32.16
N ILE A 181 -12.52 -3.57 31.01
CA ILE A 181 -11.18 -3.30 30.45
C ILE A 181 -11.19 -2.00 29.64
N LEU A 182 -12.33 -1.67 29.04
CA LEU A 182 -12.61 -0.35 28.49
C LEU A 182 -13.35 0.44 29.58
N THR A 183 -12.66 1.36 30.24
CA THR A 183 -13.32 2.34 31.12
C THR A 183 -14.09 3.34 30.24
N PRO A 184 -15.37 3.61 30.52
CA PRO A 184 -16.06 4.75 29.93
C PRO A 184 -15.55 6.03 30.59
N GLU A 185 -14.38 6.55 30.20
CA GLU A 185 -13.98 7.88 30.62
C GLU A 185 -13.41 8.70 29.45
N GLU A 186 -14.12 9.82 29.21
CA GLU A 186 -13.81 11.11 28.55
C GLU A 186 -13.68 11.19 27.02
#